data_AF-A0AAW9IK02-F1
#
_entry.id   AF-A0AAW9IK02-F1
#
_cell.length_a   1.000
_cell.length_b   1.000
_cell.length_c   1.000
_cell.angle_alpha   90.00
_cell.angle_beta   90.00
_cell.angle_gamma   90.00
#
_symmetry.space_group_name_H-M   'P 1'
#
loop_
_entity.id
_entity.type
_entity.pdbx_description
1 polymer ?
#
loop_
_entity_poly.entity_id
_entity_poly.type
_entity_poly.pdbx_seq_one_letter_code
_entity_poly.pdbx_strand_id
1 'polypeptide(L)'
;CILFIFSKSAYLKQVGKFSIIPGIFNINEPIMFGAPIVLNPILAIPFVVGPVINCTITYIAMSLNLVSKVSVMAPWVLPSPIKAAMATNDWRAAVLVIINFTISLVIFYPFFKMYEKNLLKEEAEQLAESQAHSM
;
A
#
# COMPACT_ATOMS: atom_id res chain seq x y z
N CYS A 1 -3.15 1.11 -2.25
CA CYS A 1 -4.42 1.48 -2.93
C CYS A 1 -4.28 2.67 -3.87
N ILE A 2 -3.73 3.83 -3.46
CA ILE A 2 -3.65 5.04 -4.31
C ILE A 2 -2.89 4.81 -5.62
N LEU A 3 -1.76 4.11 -5.59
CA LEU A 3 -0.96 3.82 -6.80
C LEU A 3 -1.72 2.98 -7.84
N PHE A 4 -2.56 2.04 -7.38
CA PHE A 4 -3.35 1.17 -8.25
C PHE A 4 -4.46 1.92 -9.00
N ILE A 5 -4.97 3.03 -8.43
CA ILE A 5 -6.02 3.86 -9.07
C ILE A 5 -5.46 4.66 -10.27
N PHE A 6 -4.18 5.03 -10.20
CA PHE A 6 -3.49 5.73 -11.29
C PHE A 6 -2.91 4.78 -12.34
N SER A 7 -3.16 3.47 -12.22
CA SER A 7 -2.66 2.49 -13.18
C SER A 7 -3.31 2.62 -14.55
N LYS A 8 -2.54 2.30 -15.60
CA LYS A 8 -3.04 2.15 -16.98
C LYS A 8 -3.80 0.84 -17.20
N SER A 9 -3.53 -0.23 -16.43
CA SER A 9 -4.28 -1.49 -16.55
C SER A 9 -5.69 -1.33 -15.98
N ALA A 10 -6.68 -1.81 -16.73
CA ALA A 10 -8.08 -1.79 -16.31
C ALA A 10 -8.30 -2.66 -15.06
N TYR A 11 -7.59 -3.79 -14.96
CA TYR A 11 -7.61 -4.68 -13.81
C TYR A 11 -7.10 -4.00 -12.54
N LEU A 12 -5.89 -3.41 -12.59
CA LEU A 12 -5.30 -2.74 -11.43
C LEU A 12 -6.14 -1.56 -10.95
N LYS A 13 -6.76 -0.84 -11.88
CA LYS A 13 -7.64 0.29 -11.56
C LYS A 13 -8.93 -0.16 -10.86
N GLN A 14 -9.52 -1.28 -11.28
CA GLN A 14 -10.69 -1.87 -10.61
C GLN A 14 -10.31 -2.35 -9.20
N VAL A 15 -9.25 -3.14 -9.07
CA VAL A 15 -8.74 -3.64 -7.78
C VAL A 15 -8.46 -2.48 -6.82
N GLY A 16 -7.81 -1.41 -7.31
CA GLY A 16 -7.52 -0.21 -6.54
C GLY A 16 -8.78 0.50 -6.02
N LYS A 17 -9.85 0.57 -6.84
CA LYS A 17 -11.15 1.15 -6.44
C LYS A 17 -11.88 0.30 -5.41
N PHE A 18 -11.92 -1.02 -5.57
CA PHE A 18 -12.55 -1.92 -4.61
C PHE A 18 -11.79 -1.98 -3.28
N SER A 19 -10.47 -1.80 -3.31
CA SER A 19 -9.61 -1.93 -2.13
C SER A 19 -9.40 -0.64 -1.34
N ILE A 20 -9.86 0.52 -1.82
CA ILE A 20 -9.59 1.80 -1.14
C ILE A 20 -10.40 1.96 0.15
N ILE A 21 -11.69 1.61 0.10
CA ILE A 21 -12.59 1.68 1.25
C ILE A 21 -12.10 0.75 2.37
N PRO A 22 -11.91 -0.56 2.14
CA PRO A 22 -11.37 -1.46 3.17
C PRO A 22 -9.95 -1.04 3.60
N GLY A 23 -9.11 -0.57 2.67
CA GLY A 23 -7.75 -0.12 2.99
C GLY A 23 -7.69 1.08 3.95
N ILE A 24 -8.66 2.00 3.92
CA ILE A 24 -8.74 3.11 4.88
C ILE A 24 -8.99 2.58 6.31
N PHE A 25 -9.72 1.47 6.43
CA PHE A 25 -9.97 0.79 7.70
C PHE A 25 -8.92 -0.28 8.04
N ASN A 26 -7.72 -0.22 7.44
CA ASN A 26 -6.64 -1.19 7.60
C ASN A 26 -7.00 -2.64 7.18
N ILE A 27 -8.07 -2.84 6.40
CA ILE A 27 -8.46 -4.14 5.82
C ILE A 27 -7.73 -4.27 4.48
N ASN A 28 -6.65 -5.05 4.45
CA ASN A 28 -5.73 -5.14 3.31
C ASN A 28 -5.88 -6.43 2.48
N GLU A 29 -6.76 -7.36 2.87
CA GLU A 29 -7.03 -8.59 2.12
C GLU A 29 -7.45 -8.31 0.66
N PRO A 30 -8.35 -7.34 0.36
CA PRO A 30 -8.82 -7.11 -1.00
C PRO A 30 -7.70 -6.69 -1.96
N ILE A 31 -6.68 -5.99 -1.47
CA ILE A 31 -5.54 -5.60 -2.31
C ILE A 31 -4.52 -6.72 -2.45
N MET A 32 -4.33 -7.54 -1.41
CA MET A 32 -3.37 -8.64 -1.37
C MET A 32 -3.79 -9.83 -2.23
N PHE A 33 -5.10 -10.09 -2.31
CA PHE A 33 -5.68 -11.10 -3.19
C PHE A 33 -6.09 -10.52 -4.55
N GLY A 34 -6.58 -9.28 -4.58
CA GLY A 34 -7.10 -8.65 -5.79
C GLY A 34 -6.01 -8.19 -6.76
N ALA A 35 -4.88 -7.69 -6.27
CA ALA A 35 -3.66 -7.75 -7.05
C ALA A 35 -2.90 -8.93 -6.44
N PRO A 36 -2.48 -9.95 -7.20
CA PRO A 36 -1.80 -11.14 -6.68
C PRO A 36 -0.41 -10.81 -6.10
N ILE A 37 -0.36 -9.91 -5.11
CA ILE A 37 0.83 -9.42 -4.41
C ILE A 37 1.49 -10.57 -3.66
N VAL A 38 0.68 -11.50 -3.13
CA VAL A 38 1.16 -12.71 -2.44
C VAL A 38 1.84 -13.68 -3.41
N LEU A 39 1.36 -13.76 -4.65
CA LEU A 39 1.91 -14.68 -5.66
C LEU A 39 3.05 -14.06 -6.48
N ASN A 40 3.15 -12.73 -6.52
CA ASN A 40 4.18 -12.04 -7.28
C ASN A 40 5.35 -11.60 -6.37
N PRO A 41 6.53 -12.25 -6.46
CA PRO A 41 7.68 -11.92 -5.61
C PRO A 41 8.16 -10.47 -5.81
N ILE A 42 7.89 -9.84 -6.95
CA ILE A 42 8.24 -8.44 -7.23
C ILE A 42 7.51 -7.49 -6.27
N LEU A 43 6.25 -7.76 -5.95
CA LEU A 43 5.44 -6.93 -5.04
C LEU A 43 5.54 -7.40 -3.59
N ALA A 44 5.93 -8.66 -3.36
CA ALA A 44 6.21 -9.16 -2.01
C ALA A 44 7.40 -8.43 -1.36
N ILE A 45 8.44 -8.08 -2.13
CA ILE A 45 9.61 -7.34 -1.64
C ILE A 45 9.22 -6.01 -0.97
N PRO A 46 8.57 -5.05 -1.65
CA PRO A 46 8.18 -3.79 -1.03
C PRO A 46 7.12 -3.99 0.06
N PHE A 47 6.33 -5.06 0.02
CA PHE A 47 5.35 -5.39 1.06
C PHE A 47 6.00 -5.78 2.39
N VAL A 48 7.17 -6.44 2.35
CA VAL A 48 7.93 -6.78 3.57
C VAL A 48 8.84 -5.62 3.98
N VAL A 49 9.55 -5.03 3.02
CA VAL A 49 10.55 -3.98 3.27
C VAL A 49 9.89 -2.67 3.74
N GLY A 50 8.73 -2.32 3.21
CA GLY A 50 8.00 -1.09 3.58
C GLY A 50 7.67 -1.02 5.07
N PRO A 51 6.98 -2.01 5.65
CA PRO A 51 6.70 -2.08 7.08
C PRO A 51 7.96 -2.07 7.96
N VAL A 52 9.04 -2.76 7.54
CA VAL A 52 10.31 -2.79 8.29
C VAL A 52 10.94 -1.39 8.35
N ILE A 53 10.97 -0.68 7.23
CA ILE A 53 11.48 0.69 7.18
C ILE A 53 10.60 1.62 8.02
N ASN A 54 9.28 1.55 7.87
CA ASN A 54 8.36 2.38 8.65
C ASN A 54 8.48 2.12 10.16
N CYS A 55 8.63 0.85 10.56
CA CYS A 55 8.84 0.47 11.95
C CYS A 55 10.13 1.10 12.49
N THR A 56 11.22 1.01 11.71
CA THR A 56 12.52 1.59 12.07
C THR A 56 12.44 3.12 12.24
N ILE A 57 11.82 3.81 11.27
CA ILE A 57 11.64 5.28 11.33
C ILE A 57 10.79 5.67 12.53
N THR A 58 9.68 4.97 12.76
CA THR A 58 8.79 5.25 13.89
C THR A 58 9.49 5.01 15.22
N TYR A 59 10.25 3.93 15.35
CA TYR A 59 11.03 3.64 16.54
C TYR A 59 12.07 4.73 16.84
N ILE A 60 12.82 5.17 15.82
CA ILE A 60 13.80 6.26 15.96
C ILE A 60 13.10 7.56 16.37
N ALA A 61 11.97 7.90 15.76
CA ALA A 61 11.23 9.11 16.10
C ALA A 61 10.67 9.10 17.53
N MET A 62 10.22 7.94 18.02
CA MET A 62 9.81 7.76 19.41
C MET A 62 11.02 7.83 20.37
N SER A 63 12.16 7.27 19.98
CA SER A 63 13.39 7.30 20.78
C SER A 63 13.96 8.72 20.92
N LEU A 64 13.83 9.55 19.89
CA LEU A 64 14.24 10.96 19.88
C LEU A 64 13.24 11.90 20.59
N ASN A 65 12.16 11.37 21.21
CA ASN A 65 11.04 12.14 21.77
C ASN A 65 10.39 13.12 20.76
N LEU A 66 10.51 12.86 19.46
CA LEU A 66 9.82 13.64 18.42
C LEU A 66 8.31 13.36 18.44
N VAL A 67 7.93 12.15 18.85
CA VAL A 67 6.55 11.70 19.02
C VAL A 67 6.41 11.06 20.40
N SER A 68 5.33 11.39 21.12
CA SER A 68 5.08 10.81 22.44
C SER A 68 4.92 9.28 22.36
N LYS A 69 5.12 8.58 23.48
CA LYS A 69 4.93 7.13 23.52
C LYS A 69 3.44 6.81 23.46
N VAL A 70 3.10 5.68 22.84
CA VAL A 70 1.72 5.18 22.78
C VAL A 70 1.21 5.00 24.22
N SER A 71 0.16 5.75 24.58
CA SER A 71 -0.48 5.72 25.90
C SER A 71 -1.82 4.98 25.89
N VAL A 72 -2.48 4.86 24.72
CA VAL A 72 -3.80 4.23 24.58
C VAL A 72 -3.76 3.19 23.45
N MET A 73 -4.33 2.01 23.71
CA MET A 73 -4.55 1.01 22.67
C MET A 73 -5.76 1.41 21.81
N ALA A 74 -5.50 2.11 20.71
CA ALA A 74 -6.54 2.50 19.76
C ALA A 74 -7.01 1.31 18.91
N PRO A 75 -8.31 1.22 18.53
CA PRO A 75 -8.81 0.18 17.64
C PRO A 75 -8.01 0.09 16.33
N TRP A 76 -7.68 -1.14 15.92
CA TRP A 76 -6.85 -1.41 14.74
C TRP A 76 -7.51 -1.02 13.41
N VAL A 77 -8.85 -0.98 13.37
CA VAL A 77 -9.66 -0.56 12.22
C VAL A 77 -9.64 0.95 11.96
N LEU A 78 -9.13 1.76 12.89
CA LEU A 78 -9.10 3.20 12.71
C LEU A 78 -8.11 3.60 11.61
N PRO A 79 -8.41 4.63 10.81
CA PRO A 79 -7.48 5.18 9.84
C PRO A 79 -6.15 5.53 10.52
N SER A 80 -5.03 5.13 9.90
CA SER A 80 -3.70 5.20 10.51
C SER A 80 -3.32 6.58 11.11
N PRO A 81 -3.66 7.73 10.50
CA PRO A 81 -3.36 9.04 11.10
C PRO A 81 -4.16 9.32 12.39
N ILE A 82 -5.44 8.95 12.40
CA ILE A 82 -6.34 9.12 13.55
C ILE A 82 -5.93 8.17 14.66
N LYS A 83 -5.61 6.91 14.30
CA LYS A 83 -5.10 5.90 15.23
C LYS A 83 -3.84 6.39 15.94
N ALA A 84 -2.89 6.95 15.21
CA ALA A 84 -1.63 7.43 15.80
C ALA A 84 -1.84 8.65 16.70
N ALA A 85 -2.69 9.60 16.30
CA ALA A 85 -3.04 10.75 17.14
C ALA A 85 -3.74 10.34 18.43
N MET A 86 -4.72 9.42 18.36
CA MET A 86 -5.45 8.93 19.53
C MET A 86 -4.58 8.04 20.44
N ALA A 87 -3.76 7.18 19.86
CA ALA A 87 -2.88 6.29 20.62
C ALA A 87 -1.83 7.07 21.42
N THR A 88 -1.47 8.26 20.97
CA THR A 88 -0.35 9.05 21.48
C THR A 88 -0.79 10.34 22.18
N ASN A 89 -2.08 10.72 22.06
CA ASN A 89 -2.62 12.05 22.41
C ASN A 89 -1.80 13.22 21.84
N ASP A 90 -1.14 13.00 20.70
CA ASP A 90 -0.21 13.95 20.10
C ASP A 90 -0.44 14.05 18.60
N TRP A 91 -0.66 15.27 18.10
CA TRP A 91 -0.86 15.54 16.68
C TRP A 91 0.40 15.26 15.86
N ARG A 92 1.59 15.28 16.49
CA ARG A 92 2.86 14.95 15.85
C ARG A 92 2.90 13.51 15.34
N ALA A 93 2.19 12.60 16.01
CA ALA A 93 2.08 11.21 15.60
C ALA A 93 1.33 11.07 14.25
N ALA A 94 0.33 11.91 13.99
CA ALA A 94 -0.37 11.92 12.70
C ALA A 94 0.55 12.41 11.56
N VAL A 95 1.39 13.42 11.82
CA VAL A 95 2.37 13.91 10.85
C VAL A 95 3.39 12.82 10.51
N LEU A 96 3.87 12.08 11.51
CA LEU A 96 4.78 10.96 11.30
C LEU A 96 4.15 9.85 10.44
N VAL A 97 2.86 9.55 10.63
CA VAL A 97 2.16 8.58 9.78
C VAL A 97 2.09 9.06 8.33
N ILE A 98 1.85 10.35 8.09
CA ILE A 98 1.84 10.93 6.73
C ILE A 98 3.23 10.81 6.09
N ILE A 99 4.31 11.08 6.84
CA ILE A 99 5.68 10.93 6.36
C ILE A 99 5.98 9.47 6.01
N ASN A 100 5.67 8.52 6.90
CA ASN A 100 5.86 7.09 6.64
C ASN A 100 5.03 6.61 5.45
N PHE A 101 3.81 7.13 5.28
CA PHE A 101 2.97 6.86 4.13
C PHE A 101 3.61 7.34 2.82
N THR A 102 4.14 8.57 2.79
CA THR A 102 4.86 9.10 1.62
C THR A 102 6.12 8.29 1.31
N ILE A 103 6.91 7.92 2.33
CA ILE A 103 8.11 7.09 2.15
C ILE A 103 7.74 5.71 1.58
N SER A 104 6.70 5.08 2.14
CA SER A 104 6.17 3.82 1.62
C SER A 104 5.68 3.93 0.19
N LEU A 105 5.02 5.04 -0.18
CA LEU A 105 4.61 5.29 -1.56
C LEU A 105 5.82 5.38 -2.50
N VAL A 106 6.88 6.09 -2.10
CA VAL A 106 8.10 6.24 -2.91
C VAL A 106 8.80 4.89 -3.08
N ILE A 107 8.90 4.08 -2.02
CA ILE A 107 9.51 2.75 -2.07
C ILE A 107 8.66 1.82 -2.95
N PHE A 108 7.34 1.87 -2.84
CA PHE A 108 6.43 0.99 -3.57
C PHE A 108 6.32 1.37 -5.07
N TYR A 109 6.48 2.65 -5.41
CA TYR A 109 6.35 3.19 -6.77
C TYR A 109 7.18 2.45 -7.85
N PRO A 110 8.50 2.22 -7.70
CA PRO A 110 9.30 1.55 -8.72
C PRO A 110 8.86 0.09 -8.95
N PHE A 111 8.53 -0.63 -7.89
CA PHE A 111 8.07 -2.03 -7.98
C PHE A 111 6.69 -2.12 -8.61
N PHE A 112 5.79 -1.20 -8.23
CA PHE A 112 4.47 -1.09 -8.84
C PHE A 112 4.55 -0.83 -10.34
N LYS A 113 5.43 0.07 -10.78
CA LYS A 113 5.62 0.38 -12.20
C LYS A 113 6.19 -0.80 -12.99
N MET A 114 7.08 -1.59 -12.38
CA MET A 114 7.58 -2.82 -13.00
C MET A 114 6.48 -3.87 -13.15
N TYR A 115 5.64 -4.02 -12.12
CA TYR A 115 4.50 -4.93 -12.16
C TYR A 115 3.44 -4.51 -13.19
N GLU A 116 3.07 -3.22 -13.22
CA GLU A 116 2.15 -2.67 -14.20
C GLU A 116 2.62 -2.95 -15.64
N LYS A 117 3.92 -2.78 -15.90
CA LYS A 117 4.49 -3.06 -17.23
C LYS A 117 4.36 -4.53 -17.63
N ASN A 118 4.53 -5.46 -16.71
CA ASN A 118 4.37 -6.89 -16.98
C ASN A 118 2.90 -7.24 -17.25
N LEU A 119 2.00 -6.72 -16.43
CA LEU A 119 0.57 -6.97 -16.59
C LEU A 119 0.01 -6.41 -17.91
N LEU A 120 0.45 -5.21 -18.31
CA LEU A 120 0.06 -4.63 -19.60
C LEU A 120 0.57 -5.44 -20.81
N LYS A 121 1.69 -6.16 -20.66
CA LYS A 121 2.18 -7.06 -21.70
C LYS A 121 1.32 -8.31 -21.80
N GLU A 122 0.98 -8.93 -20.67
CA GLU A 122 0.07 -10.09 -20.63
C GLU A 122 -1.32 -9.72 -21.18
N GLU A 123 -1.88 -8.57 -20.79
CA GLU A 123 -3.15 -8.08 -21.33
C GLU A 123 -3.09 -7.89 -22.86
N ALA A 124 -1.96 -7.42 -23.41
CA ALA A 124 -1.77 -7.24 -24.85
C ALA A 124 -1.60 -8.59 -25.59
N GLU A 125 -0.88 -9.54 -25.01
CA GLU A 125 -0.68 -10.89 -25.56
C GLU A 125 -2.00 -11.68 -25.57
N GLN A 126 -2.78 -11.63 -24.48
CA GLN A 126 -4.10 -12.27 -24.41
C GLN A 126 -5.09 -11.68 -25.43
N LEU A 127 -5.04 -10.37 -25.69
CA LEU A 127 -5.87 -9.74 -26.71
C LEU A 127 -5.49 -10.23 -28.12
N ALA A 128 -4.19 -10.41 -28.38
CA ALA A 128 -3.70 -10.91 -29.66
C ALA A 128 -4.07 -12.39 -29.89
N GLU A 129 -3.97 -13.24 -28.88
CA GLU A 129 -4.37 -14.65 -28.94
C GLU A 129 -5.89 -14.81 -29.09
N SER A 130 -6.68 -13.99 -28.39
CA SER A 130 -8.15 -14.00 -28.49
C SER A 130 -8.62 -13.60 -29.89
N GLN A 131 -7.90 -12.69 -30.56
CA GLN A 131 -8.18 -12.31 -31.95
C GLN A 131 -7.76 -13.38 -32.95
N ALA A 132 -6.67 -14.11 -32.68
CA ALA A 132 -6.21 -15.21 -33.52
C ALA A 132 -7.11 -16.46 -33.44
N HIS A 133 -7.80 -16.68 -32.33
CA HIS A 133 -8.73 -17.81 -32.17
C HIS A 133 -10.14 -17.55 -32.75
N SER A 134 -10.42 -16.31 -33.15
CA SER A 134 -11.68 -15.88 -33.76
C SER A 134 -11.64 -15.76 -35.30
N MET A 135 -10.52 -16.11 -35.94
CA MET A 135 -10.36 -16.24 -37.39
C MET A 135 -10.20 -17.71 -37.79
#